data_AF-G2X3E5-F1
#
_entry.id   AF-G2X3E5-F1
#
_cell.length_a   1.000
_cell.length_b   1.000
_cell.length_c   1.000
_cell.angle_alpha   90.00
_cell.angle_beta   90.00
_cell.angle_gamma   90.00
#
_symmetry.space_group_name_H-M   'P 1'
#
loop_
_entity.id
_entity.type
_entity.pdbx_description
1 polymer ?
#
loop_
_entity_poly.entity_id
_entity_poly.type
_entity_poly.pdbx_seq_one_letter_code
_entity_poly.pdbx_strand_id
1 'polypeptide(L)'
;MAARARLNVQTFPRPPLVEKISWHIQIKWKGTVTAETKDAYWVLETHHPPNSQVTAHYIPPDAMKVNLANTRRSIYCEWKGAAIYYAAAAPGTGETVSNRIWSYDSPSRGFEPIPGYLSLYAGPWECFVDGELVEAQPGDFYGGWVTSEIEGIVKGRNGNFDPDI
;
A
#
# COMPACT_ATOMS: atom_id res chain seq x y z
N MET A 1 -21.30 8.17 -1.43
CA MET A 1 -19.88 8.47 -1.20
C MET A 1 -19.61 9.89 -1.66
N ALA A 2 -18.86 10.68 -0.90
CA ALA A 2 -18.37 11.96 -1.42
C ALA A 2 -17.35 11.67 -2.54
N ALA A 3 -17.45 12.35 -3.67
CA ALA A 3 -16.47 12.19 -4.74
C ALA A 3 -15.11 12.72 -4.24
N ARG A 4 -14.09 11.84 -4.23
CA ARG A 4 -12.71 12.26 -3.96
C ARG A 4 -12.20 13.10 -5.13
N ALA A 5 -11.33 14.06 -4.85
CA ALA A 5 -10.69 14.84 -5.89
C ALA A 5 -9.84 13.92 -6.78
N ARG A 6 -9.94 14.08 -8.10
CA ARG A 6 -9.09 13.34 -9.04
C ARG A 6 -7.63 13.74 -8.83
N LEU A 7 -6.76 12.75 -8.81
CA LEU A 7 -5.34 12.90 -8.58
C LEU A 7 -4.56 12.30 -9.74
N ASN A 8 -3.62 13.07 -10.27
CA ASN A 8 -2.74 12.59 -11.32
C ASN A 8 -1.43 12.09 -10.71
N VAL A 9 -1.12 10.81 -10.92
CA VAL A 9 0.09 10.17 -10.37
C VAL A 9 1.39 10.83 -10.80
N GLN A 10 1.42 11.44 -11.99
CA GLN A 10 2.59 12.16 -12.51
C GLN A 10 2.79 13.52 -11.83
N THR A 11 1.80 14.01 -11.07
CA THR A 11 1.87 15.26 -10.30
C THR A 11 2.25 15.06 -8.83
N PHE A 12 2.45 13.81 -8.40
CA PHE A 12 2.83 13.55 -7.01
C PHE A 12 4.22 14.14 -6.69
N PRO A 13 4.42 14.60 -5.44
CA PRO A 13 5.64 15.30 -5.07
C PRO A 13 6.84 14.36 -4.94
N ARG A 14 8.04 14.94 -5.10
CA ARG A 14 9.33 14.31 -4.78
C ARG A 14 10.12 15.26 -3.88
N PRO A 15 10.39 14.91 -2.61
CA PRO A 15 10.19 13.61 -1.95
C PRO A 15 8.70 13.25 -1.74
N PRO A 16 8.38 11.96 -1.52
CA PRO A 16 7.00 11.51 -1.36
C PRO A 16 6.30 12.20 -0.20
N LEU A 17 5.00 12.41 -0.32
CA LEU A 17 4.18 13.07 0.70
C LEU A 17 3.37 12.03 1.47
N VAL A 18 3.43 12.11 2.79
CA VAL A 18 2.59 11.33 3.70
C VAL A 18 1.44 12.22 4.16
N GLU A 19 0.20 11.78 3.96
CA GLU A 19 -0.96 12.48 4.52
C GLU A 19 -1.86 11.53 5.29
N LYS A 20 -2.49 12.08 6.32
CA LYS A 20 -3.50 11.38 7.11
C LYS A 20 -4.81 11.37 6.33
N ILE A 21 -5.42 10.20 6.22
CA ILE A 21 -6.72 10.02 5.58
C ILE A 21 -7.72 9.48 6.61
N SER A 22 -8.98 9.90 6.47
CA SER A 22 -10.09 9.40 7.29
C SER A 22 -10.98 8.41 6.53
N TRP A 23 -10.46 7.84 5.45
CA TRP A 23 -11.19 6.91 4.58
C TRP A 23 -11.34 5.56 5.26
N HIS A 24 -12.46 4.89 4.99
CA HIS A 24 -12.70 3.55 5.48
C HIS A 24 -11.91 2.54 4.66
N ILE A 25 -10.80 2.07 5.23
CA ILE A 25 -9.98 1.00 4.67
C ILE A 25 -10.51 -0.32 5.18
N GLN A 26 -10.81 -1.24 4.26
CA GLN A 26 -11.21 -2.61 4.59
C GLN A 26 -10.41 -3.59 3.73
N ILE A 27 -9.78 -4.57 4.37
CA ILE A 27 -9.01 -5.61 3.69
C ILE A 27 -9.67 -6.94 4.01
N LYS A 28 -9.98 -7.71 2.97
CA LYS A 28 -10.53 -9.04 3.09
C LYS A 28 -9.60 -10.08 2.48
N TRP A 29 -9.60 -11.25 3.09
CA TRP A 29 -8.95 -12.44 2.58
C TRP A 29 -9.99 -13.54 2.42
N LYS A 30 -10.29 -13.93 1.17
CA LYS A 30 -11.29 -14.96 0.84
C LYS A 30 -12.63 -14.69 1.53
N GLY A 31 -13.11 -13.44 1.45
CA GLY A 31 -14.35 -13.00 2.08
C GLY A 31 -14.29 -12.71 3.59
N THR A 32 -13.19 -13.01 4.29
CA THR A 32 -13.03 -12.68 5.72
C THR A 32 -12.32 -11.35 5.90
N VAL A 33 -12.86 -10.44 6.71
CA VAL A 33 -12.22 -9.15 7.01
C VAL A 33 -10.97 -9.39 7.87
N THR A 34 -9.79 -9.14 7.31
CA THR A 34 -8.50 -9.31 7.99
C THR A 34 -7.95 -8.00 8.53
N ALA A 35 -8.37 -6.85 8.01
CA ALA A 35 -8.10 -5.55 8.62
C ALA A 35 -9.19 -4.53 8.28
N GLU A 36 -9.40 -3.58 9.18
CA GLU A 36 -10.39 -2.51 9.00
C GLU A 36 -10.05 -1.29 9.85
N THR A 37 -9.99 -0.11 9.24
CA THR A 37 -9.69 1.15 9.94
C THR A 37 -10.25 2.37 9.23
N LYS A 38 -10.39 3.47 9.97
CA LYS A 38 -10.56 4.83 9.44
C LYS A 38 -9.41 5.77 9.81
N ASP A 39 -8.44 5.24 10.54
CA ASP A 39 -7.21 5.92 10.91
C ASP A 39 -6.10 5.29 10.06
N ALA A 40 -5.80 5.93 8.94
CA ALA A 40 -4.80 5.46 8.00
C ALA A 40 -4.00 6.65 7.46
N TYR A 41 -2.82 6.35 6.96
CA TYR A 41 -2.03 7.28 6.17
C TYR A 41 -1.94 6.75 4.76
N TRP A 42 -1.87 7.65 3.80
CA TRP A 42 -1.45 7.30 2.45
C TRP A 42 -0.14 8.00 2.12
N VAL A 43 0.61 7.40 1.20
CA VAL A 43 1.86 7.97 0.72
C VAL A 43 1.76 8.20 -0.77
N LEU A 44 1.82 9.46 -1.18
CA LEU A 44 1.83 9.89 -2.57
C LEU A 44 3.28 9.87 -3.08
N GLU A 45 3.62 8.90 -3.92
CA GLU A 45 5.00 8.68 -4.39
C GLU A 45 5.08 8.58 -5.91
N THR A 46 5.72 9.55 -6.55
CA THR A 46 6.13 9.45 -7.97
C THR A 46 7.45 8.71 -8.07
N HIS A 47 7.56 7.78 -9.02
CA HIS A 47 8.84 7.19 -9.39
C HIS A 47 9.52 8.01 -10.50
N HIS A 48 10.64 7.54 -11.06
CA HIS A 48 11.31 8.20 -12.19
C HIS A 48 10.30 8.47 -13.32
N PRO A 49 10.17 9.73 -13.78
CA PRO A 49 9.41 10.05 -14.98
C PRO A 49 9.84 9.12 -16.13
N PRO A 50 8.91 8.63 -16.96
CA PRO A 50 7.48 8.95 -17.00
C PRO A 50 6.60 8.05 -16.11
N ASN A 51 7.20 7.12 -15.36
CA ASN A 51 6.48 6.07 -14.64
C ASN A 51 6.20 6.51 -13.20
N SER A 52 4.93 6.48 -12.79
CA SER A 52 4.54 6.84 -11.43
C SER A 52 4.20 5.59 -10.60
N GLN A 53 4.61 5.60 -9.34
CA GLN A 53 4.10 4.64 -8.36
C GLN A 53 2.77 5.16 -7.81
N VAL A 54 1.94 4.22 -7.34
CA VAL A 54 0.65 4.57 -6.75
C VAL A 54 0.70 4.36 -5.26
N THR A 55 -0.21 5.05 -4.59
CA THR A 55 -0.37 5.21 -3.16
C THR A 55 -0.17 3.91 -2.37
N ALA A 56 0.68 3.99 -1.34
CA ALA A 56 0.74 2.96 -0.31
C ALA A 56 -0.14 3.39 0.86
N HIS A 57 -1.09 2.53 1.24
CA HIS A 57 -1.94 2.75 2.40
C HIS A 57 -1.31 2.10 3.63
N TYR A 58 -1.10 2.91 4.67
CA TYR A 58 -0.52 2.54 5.94
C TYR A 58 -1.63 2.51 6.98
N ILE A 59 -1.85 1.34 7.57
CA ILE A 59 -2.84 1.11 8.63
C ILE A 59 -2.14 0.81 9.96
N PRO A 60 -2.73 1.16 11.11
CA PRO A 60 -2.16 0.82 12.41
C PRO A 60 -2.19 -0.70 12.61
N PRO A 61 -1.20 -1.27 13.33
CA PRO A 61 -1.13 -2.70 13.58
C PRO A 61 -2.36 -3.23 14.33
N ASP A 62 -2.96 -2.42 15.22
CA ASP A 62 -4.15 -2.77 15.98
C ASP A 62 -5.41 -2.96 15.11
N ALA A 63 -5.41 -2.45 13.88
CA ALA A 63 -6.50 -2.68 12.92
C ALA A 63 -6.42 -4.06 12.26
N MET A 64 -5.28 -4.74 12.35
CA MET A 64 -5.08 -6.08 11.79
C MET A 64 -5.71 -7.13 12.72
N LYS A 65 -6.64 -7.91 12.16
CA LYS A 65 -7.40 -8.97 12.86
C LYS A 65 -6.73 -10.35 12.73
N VAL A 66 -5.58 -10.41 12.06
CA VAL A 66 -4.81 -11.64 11.84
C VAL A 66 -3.43 -11.54 12.47
N ASN A 67 -2.89 -12.67 12.91
CA ASN A 67 -1.54 -12.73 13.44
C ASN A 67 -0.51 -12.51 12.32
N LEU A 68 0.45 -11.65 12.60
CA LEU A 68 1.59 -11.38 11.74
C LEU A 68 2.85 -11.97 12.37
N ALA A 69 3.63 -12.68 11.57
CA ALA A 69 4.92 -13.20 11.96
C ALA A 69 6.03 -12.50 11.18
N ASN A 70 7.07 -12.01 11.86
CA ASN A 70 8.22 -11.40 11.21
C ASN A 70 8.91 -12.41 10.29
N THR A 71 9.24 -11.99 9.08
CA THR A 71 10.09 -12.78 8.18
C THR A 71 11.54 -12.31 8.27
N ARG A 72 12.46 -13.12 7.74
CA ARG A 72 13.88 -12.73 7.63
C ARG A 72 14.15 -11.72 6.51
N ARG A 73 13.13 -11.37 5.71
CA ARG A 73 13.28 -10.46 4.59
C ARG A 73 13.29 -9.03 5.13
N SER A 74 14.37 -8.32 4.84
CA SER A 74 14.43 -6.87 4.98
C SER A 74 14.90 -6.28 3.66
N ILE A 75 14.31 -5.14 3.29
CA ILE A 75 14.74 -4.36 2.13
C ILE A 75 15.02 -2.95 2.61
N TYR A 76 16.19 -2.43 2.24
CA TYR A 76 16.55 -1.06 2.55
C TYR A 76 16.01 -0.13 1.47
N CYS A 77 15.16 0.82 1.86
CA CYS A 77 14.73 1.94 1.03
C CYS A 77 15.58 3.16 1.37
N GLU A 78 16.19 3.79 0.36
CA GLU A 78 17.00 5.00 0.54
C GLU A 78 16.22 6.18 1.15
N TRP A 79 14.89 6.18 1.02
CA TRP A 79 13.99 7.22 1.53
C TRP A 79 13.27 6.84 2.82
N LYS A 80 13.08 5.56 3.14
CA LYS A 80 12.20 5.13 4.23
C LYS A 80 12.91 4.25 5.27
N GLY A 81 14.17 3.89 5.02
CA GLY A 81 14.95 3.03 5.91
C GLY A 81 14.69 1.54 5.66
N ALA A 82 14.92 0.72 6.69
CA ALA A 82 14.76 -0.73 6.60
C ALA A 82 13.29 -1.13 6.72
N ALA A 83 12.73 -1.71 5.65
CA ALA A 83 11.42 -2.34 5.68
C ALA A 83 11.54 -3.72 6.33
N ILE A 84 10.68 -4.00 7.31
CA ILE A 84 10.48 -5.33 7.89
C ILE A 84 9.28 -5.96 7.20
N TYR A 85 9.44 -7.20 6.73
CA TYR A 85 8.36 -7.94 6.10
C TYR A 85 7.68 -8.91 7.07
N TYR A 86 6.39 -9.12 6.86
CA TYR A 86 5.56 -10.00 7.66
C TYR A 86 4.95 -11.11 6.82
N ALA A 87 4.66 -12.23 7.48
CA ALA A 87 3.81 -13.29 7.00
C ALA A 87 2.47 -13.25 7.74
N ALA A 88 1.37 -13.31 6.99
CA ALA A 88 0.01 -13.37 7.52
C ALA A 88 -0.56 -14.77 7.31
N ALA A 89 -1.21 -15.31 8.35
CA ALA A 89 -1.91 -16.57 8.28
C ALA A 89 -3.42 -16.36 8.04
N ALA A 90 -3.97 -17.14 7.11
CA ALA A 90 -5.37 -17.11 6.74
C ALA A 90 -6.23 -17.62 7.90
N PRO A 91 -7.29 -16.90 8.29
CA PRO A 91 -8.23 -17.38 9.28
C PRO A 91 -8.81 -18.74 8.86
N GLY A 92 -8.65 -19.75 9.72
CA GLY A 92 -9.34 -21.04 9.59
C GLY A 92 -8.79 -22.03 8.56
N THR A 93 -7.86 -21.65 7.68
CA THR A 93 -7.32 -22.56 6.64
C THR A 93 -5.85 -22.92 6.81
N GLY A 94 -5.10 -22.17 7.62
CA GLY A 94 -3.65 -22.39 7.83
C GLY A 94 -2.76 -21.95 6.67
N GLU A 95 -3.35 -21.44 5.58
CA GLU A 95 -2.61 -20.86 4.46
C GLU A 95 -1.85 -19.62 4.93
N THR A 96 -0.61 -19.43 4.46
CA THR A 96 0.21 -18.29 4.89
C THR A 96 0.69 -17.52 3.66
N VAL A 97 0.47 -16.20 3.67
CA VAL A 97 1.01 -15.28 2.67
C VAL A 97 2.19 -14.55 3.29
N SER A 98 3.38 -14.82 2.75
CA SER A 98 4.64 -14.24 3.23
C SER A 98 5.11 -13.08 2.36
N ASN A 99 5.76 -12.09 2.99
CA ASN A 99 6.41 -10.98 2.31
C ASN A 99 5.48 -10.10 1.47
N ARG A 100 4.20 -10.02 1.85
CA ARG A 100 3.20 -9.15 1.21
C ARG A 100 2.70 -8.03 2.13
N ILE A 101 3.19 -7.99 3.36
CA ILE A 101 2.95 -6.94 4.33
C ILE A 101 4.32 -6.45 4.79
N TRP A 102 4.50 -5.14 4.92
CA TRP A 102 5.73 -4.55 5.44
C TRP A 102 5.44 -3.39 6.38
N SER A 103 6.42 -3.07 7.21
CA SER A 103 6.43 -1.89 8.08
C SER A 103 7.79 -1.22 8.08
N TYR A 104 7.82 0.04 8.49
CA TYR A 104 9.03 0.79 8.78
C TYR A 104 9.04 1.17 10.26
N ASP A 105 9.95 0.60 11.04
CA ASP A 105 10.05 0.91 12.47
C ASP A 105 10.77 2.24 12.73
N SER A 106 11.66 2.64 11.82
CA SER A 106 12.44 3.88 11.93
C SER A 106 12.46 4.61 10.59
N PRO A 107 11.31 5.16 10.17
CA PRO A 107 11.19 5.87 8.90
C PRO A 107 12.08 7.13 8.89
N SER A 108 12.57 7.49 7.70
CA SER A 108 13.41 8.69 7.55
C SER A 108 12.56 9.98 7.58
N ARG A 109 13.23 11.15 7.54
CA ARG A 109 12.59 12.46 7.65
C ARG A 109 11.51 12.67 6.58
N GLY A 110 10.31 13.07 6.98
CA GLY A 110 9.10 13.17 6.12
C GLY A 110 8.11 12.00 6.29
N PHE A 111 8.51 10.91 6.95
CA PHE A 111 7.69 9.73 7.21
C PHE A 111 7.49 9.44 8.71
N GLU A 112 7.77 10.42 9.56
CA GLU A 112 7.61 10.36 11.02
C GLU A 112 6.19 9.98 11.51
N PRO A 113 5.09 10.19 10.76
CA PRO A 113 3.76 9.79 11.21
C PRO A 113 3.44 8.29 11.09
N ILE A 114 4.23 7.51 10.34
CA ILE A 114 3.93 6.09 10.04
C ILE A 114 4.86 5.03 10.69
N PRO A 115 5.60 5.29 11.79
CA PRO A 115 6.45 4.27 12.39
C PRO A 115 5.60 3.11 12.90
N GLY A 116 5.97 1.88 12.53
CA GLY A 116 5.24 0.66 12.92
C GLY A 116 3.88 0.47 12.22
N TYR A 117 3.47 1.38 11.32
CA TYR A 117 2.29 1.18 10.50
C TYR A 117 2.54 0.09 9.45
N LEU A 118 1.49 -0.65 9.12
CA LEU A 118 1.53 -1.74 8.17
C LEU A 118 1.04 -1.26 6.80
N SER A 119 1.81 -1.57 5.76
CA SER A 119 1.38 -1.46 4.37
C SER A 119 1.42 -2.84 3.72
N LEU A 120 0.62 -3.03 2.67
CA LEU A 120 0.48 -4.34 2.01
C LEU A 120 0.23 -4.24 0.52
N TYR A 121 0.65 -5.27 -0.20
CA TYR A 121 0.33 -5.44 -1.61
C TYR A 121 -1.13 -5.86 -1.72
N ALA A 122 -1.93 -5.20 -2.57
CA ALA A 122 -3.33 -5.61 -2.78
C ALA A 122 -3.45 -7.01 -3.43
N GLY A 123 -2.45 -7.47 -4.19
CA GLY A 123 -2.54 -8.68 -5.05
C GLY A 123 -3.03 -10.03 -4.44
N PRO A 124 -2.88 -10.33 -3.15
CA PRO A 124 -3.50 -11.52 -2.52
C PRO A 124 -4.79 -11.24 -1.73
N TRP A 125 -5.24 -9.98 -1.65
CA TRP A 125 -6.35 -9.54 -0.82
C TRP A 125 -7.41 -8.80 -1.64
N GLU A 126 -8.63 -8.72 -1.11
CA GLU A 126 -9.64 -7.80 -1.60
C GLU A 126 -9.57 -6.53 -0.75
N CYS A 127 -8.92 -5.50 -1.27
CA CYS A 127 -8.73 -4.22 -0.57
C CYS A 127 -9.81 -3.23 -1.00
N PHE A 128 -10.40 -2.52 -0.05
CA PHE A 128 -11.45 -1.54 -0.28
C PHE A 128 -11.10 -0.21 0.38
N VAL A 129 -11.39 0.90 -0.29
CA VAL A 129 -11.22 2.27 0.24
C VAL A 129 -12.54 3.02 0.10
N ASP A 130 -13.18 3.38 1.21
CA ASP A 130 -14.58 3.83 1.31
C ASP A 130 -15.59 2.89 0.64
N GLY A 131 -15.27 1.60 0.52
CA GLY A 131 -16.13 0.60 -0.14
C GLY A 131 -15.90 0.47 -1.64
N GLU A 132 -14.98 1.23 -2.22
CA GLU A 132 -14.49 1.02 -3.58
C GLU A 132 -13.41 -0.07 -3.60
N LEU A 133 -13.53 -1.04 -4.49
CA LEU A 133 -12.53 -2.10 -4.67
C LEU A 133 -11.26 -1.51 -5.31
N VAL A 134 -10.13 -1.77 -4.68
CA VAL A 134 -8.80 -1.34 -5.14
C VAL A 134 -8.30 -2.26 -6.23
N GLU A 135 -7.79 -1.67 -7.29
CA GLU A 135 -7.00 -2.38 -8.28
C GLU A 135 -5.53 -2.41 -7.84
N ALA A 136 -4.95 -3.62 -7.78
CA ALA A 136 -3.54 -3.77 -7.49
C ALA A 136 -2.69 -3.16 -8.61
N GLN A 137 -1.71 -2.32 -8.25
CA GLN A 137 -0.69 -1.90 -9.21
C GLN A 137 -0.03 -3.14 -9.82
N PRO A 138 0.01 -3.28 -11.16
CA PRO A 138 0.49 -4.55 -11.69
C PRO A 138 1.99 -4.72 -11.54
N GLY A 139 2.41 -5.98 -11.40
CA GLY A 139 3.77 -6.37 -11.04
C GLY A 139 3.91 -6.71 -9.56
N ASP A 140 4.99 -7.40 -9.21
CA ASP A 140 5.26 -7.88 -7.85
C ASP A 140 6.21 -6.96 -7.05
N PHE A 141 6.64 -5.86 -7.66
CA PHE A 141 7.61 -4.95 -7.07
C PHE A 141 6.96 -3.83 -6.26
N TYR A 142 5.83 -3.29 -6.75
CA TYR A 142 5.16 -2.15 -6.14
C TYR A 142 3.85 -2.57 -5.48
N GLY A 143 3.61 -2.11 -4.26
CA GLY A 143 2.38 -2.40 -3.52
C GLY A 143 1.35 -1.28 -3.64
N GLY A 144 1.32 -0.56 -4.77
CA GLY A 144 0.43 0.58 -4.98
C GLY A 144 -1.03 0.18 -5.10
N TRP A 145 -1.92 1.03 -4.56
CA TRP A 145 -3.36 0.83 -4.53
C TRP A 145 -4.03 1.81 -5.48
N VAL A 146 -4.61 1.32 -6.58
CA VAL A 146 -5.30 2.17 -7.56
C VAL A 146 -6.79 2.20 -7.26
N THR A 147 -7.33 3.40 -7.12
CA THR A 147 -8.76 3.71 -6.96
C THR A 147 -9.19 4.68 -8.07
N SER A 148 -10.49 4.88 -8.26
CA SER A 148 -11.08 5.62 -9.39
C SER A 148 -10.70 7.09 -9.44
N GLU A 149 -10.27 7.67 -8.31
CA GLU A 149 -9.72 9.03 -8.26
C GLU A 149 -8.31 9.13 -8.83
N ILE A 150 -7.58 8.01 -8.95
CA ILE A 150 -6.21 7.97 -9.45
C ILE A 150 -6.21 7.90 -10.97
N GLU A 151 -5.68 8.95 -11.60
CA GLU A 151 -5.51 9.08 -13.04
C GLU A 151 -4.03 9.16 -13.43
N GLY A 152 -3.73 8.91 -14.71
CA GLY A 152 -2.37 8.94 -15.26
C GLY A 152 -1.78 7.55 -15.52
N ILE A 153 -0.49 7.49 -15.83
CA ILE A 153 0.21 6.25 -16.19
C ILE A 153 0.75 5.58 -14.92
N VAL A 154 0.06 4.53 -14.49
CA VAL A 154 0.47 3.67 -13.38
C VAL A 154 1.44 2.62 -13.89
N LYS A 155 2.66 2.57 -13.33
CA LYS A 155 3.68 1.59 -13.73
C LYS A 155 3.17 0.16 -13.52
N GLY A 156 3.39 -0.71 -14.48
CA GLY A 156 2.91 -2.08 -14.55
C GLY A 156 1.57 -2.23 -15.28
N ARG A 157 0.74 -1.19 -15.39
CA ARG A 157 -0.64 -1.33 -15.91
C ARG A 157 -0.72 -1.90 -17.31
N ASN A 158 0.28 -1.65 -18.15
CA ASN A 158 0.38 -2.22 -19.49
C ASN A 158 1.57 -3.20 -19.65
N GLY A 159 2.16 -3.73 -18.56
CA GLY A 159 3.38 -4.55 -18.61
C GLY A 159 4.61 -3.75 -19.08
N ASN A 160 5.53 -4.38 -19.83
CA ASN A 160 6.70 -3.69 -20.43
C ASN A 160 6.33 -2.66 -21.53
N PHE A 161 5.04 -2.43 -21.80
CA PHE A 161 4.57 -1.41 -22.74
C PHE A 161 4.27 -0.07 -22.07
N ASP A 162 4.52 0.06 -20.77
CA ASP A 162 4.65 1.39 -20.21
C ASP A 162 5.81 2.08 -20.94
N PRO A 163 5.58 3.23 -21.57
CA PRO A 163 6.57 3.80 -22.44
C PRO A 163 7.78 4.20 -21.59
N ASP A 164 8.93 3.57 -21.82
CA ASP A 164 10.23 4.11 -21.42
C ASP A 164 10.46 5.35 -22.30
N ILE A 165 10.23 6.55 -21.76
CA ILE A 165 10.55 7.80 -22.46
C ILE A 165 11.54 8.62 -21.64
#